data_AF-A0A2N2M2Z4-F1
#
_entry.id   AF-A0A2N2M2Z4-F1
#
_cell.length_a   1.000
_cell.length_b   1.000
_cell.length_c   1.000
_cell.angle_alpha   90.00
_cell.angle_beta   90.00
_cell.angle_gamma   90.00
#
_symmetry.space_group_name_H-M   'P 1'
#
loop_
_entity.id
_entity.type
_entity.pdbx_description
1 polymer ?
#
loop_
_entity_poly.entity_id
_entity_poly.type
_entity_poly.pdbx_seq_one_letter_code
_entity_poly.pdbx_strand_id
1 'polypeptide(L)'
;MNNENIFSFYFGVMVKSRTYLNFLYLLLAFPLGLAYFIVLVTGFSLGLSLIIIWVGLLILAVLFPLIWFLIAFERTQAIYLLGEKIPPMELSSNGEKGLIIRMKEFFTNPVTWKGLLFLFLKFPLGIFAFVLITTGLALGLGLIFAPVIYPFGTIDFGFWIINSFSEAIGVSIVGLLMLPGIFHIFNFAATLFGKLSKILLGQKDFELSTNPAIKENNNDQESIDVSK
;
A
#
# COMPACT_ATOMS: atom_id res chain seq x y z
N MET A 1 30.82 8.62 -10.25
CA MET A 1 29.66 9.49 -9.95
C MET A 1 30.22 10.81 -9.45
N ASN A 2 29.97 11.93 -10.13
CA ASN A 2 30.48 13.24 -9.73
C ASN A 2 29.72 13.76 -8.50
N ASN A 3 30.41 14.45 -7.58
CA ASN A 3 29.83 14.94 -6.32
C ASN A 3 28.59 15.85 -6.52
N GLU A 4 28.54 16.59 -7.62
CA GLU A 4 27.39 17.40 -8.07
C GLU A 4 26.06 16.60 -8.17
N ASN A 5 26.13 15.30 -8.49
CA ASN A 5 24.94 14.46 -8.68
C ASN A 5 24.37 13.92 -7.35
N ILE A 6 25.19 13.82 -6.30
CA ILE A 6 24.78 13.22 -5.03
C ILE A 6 23.94 14.20 -4.22
N PHE A 7 24.38 15.46 -4.13
CA PHE A 7 23.65 16.52 -3.43
C PHE A 7 22.28 16.80 -4.08
N SER A 8 22.25 16.96 -5.40
CA SER A 8 21.00 17.17 -6.14
C SER A 8 20.04 15.98 -6.03
N PHE A 9 20.55 14.75 -6.00
CA PHE A 9 19.73 13.55 -5.75
C PHE A 9 19.17 13.52 -4.31
N TYR A 10 19.99 13.83 -3.31
CA TYR A 10 19.60 13.76 -1.91
C TYR A 10 18.52 14.79 -1.56
N PHE A 11 18.74 16.07 -1.90
CA PHE A 11 17.79 17.14 -1.62
C PHE A 11 16.61 17.20 -2.62
N GLY A 12 16.83 16.74 -3.86
CA GLY A 12 15.80 16.72 -4.90
C GLY A 12 14.57 15.86 -4.57
N VAL A 13 14.66 15.00 -3.56
CA VAL A 13 13.52 14.21 -3.06
C VAL A 13 12.37 15.07 -2.56
N MET A 14 12.67 16.22 -1.93
CA MET A 14 11.65 17.12 -1.41
C MET A 14 10.96 17.93 -2.50
N VAL A 15 11.62 18.17 -3.62
CA VAL A 15 11.05 18.99 -4.71
C VAL A 15 10.09 18.18 -5.59
N LYS A 16 10.19 16.85 -5.58
CA LYS A 16 9.36 15.98 -6.41
C LYS A 16 7.94 15.87 -5.85
N SER A 17 6.93 16.29 -6.62
CA SER A 17 5.50 16.14 -6.25
C SER A 17 5.11 14.69 -5.91
N ARG A 18 5.77 13.70 -6.54
CA ARG A 18 5.56 12.27 -6.27
C ARG A 18 5.89 11.86 -4.83
N THR A 19 6.87 12.52 -4.20
CA THR A 19 7.24 12.23 -2.80
C THR A 19 6.07 12.52 -1.86
N TYR A 20 5.35 13.62 -2.09
CA TYR A 20 4.19 13.98 -1.29
C TYR A 20 2.99 13.04 -1.51
N LEU A 21 2.80 12.55 -2.74
CA LEU A 21 1.79 11.52 -3.01
C LEU A 21 2.11 10.18 -2.35
N ASN A 22 3.39 9.78 -2.36
CA ASN A 22 3.87 8.58 -1.66
C ASN A 22 3.67 8.71 -0.14
N PHE A 23 4.00 9.88 0.41
CA PHE A 23 3.77 10.19 1.82
C PHE A 23 2.26 10.13 2.17
N LEU A 24 1.41 10.75 1.35
CA LEU A 24 -0.04 10.73 1.55
C LEU A 24 -0.60 9.30 1.52
N TYR A 25 -0.12 8.46 0.59
CA TYR A 25 -0.51 7.05 0.54
C TYR A 25 -0.11 6.29 1.80
N LEU A 26 1.11 6.48 2.30
CA LEU A 26 1.57 5.83 3.53
C LEU A 26 0.78 6.32 4.75
N LEU A 27 0.44 7.61 4.80
CA LEU A 27 -0.41 8.18 5.86
C LEU A 27 -1.82 7.57 5.84
N LEU A 28 -2.39 7.39 4.64
CA LEU A 28 -3.70 6.75 4.44
C LEU A 28 -3.67 5.23 4.67
N ALA A 29 -2.51 4.59 4.57
CA ALA A 29 -2.40 3.13 4.67
C ALA A 29 -2.88 2.60 6.03
N PHE A 30 -2.66 3.35 7.11
CA PHE A 30 -3.14 2.98 8.45
C PHE A 30 -4.67 3.07 8.62
N PRO A 31 -5.31 4.23 8.43
CA PRO A 31 -6.77 4.33 8.60
C PRO A 31 -7.52 3.42 7.63
N LEU A 32 -7.05 3.28 6.37
CA LEU A 32 -7.65 2.36 5.40
C LEU A 32 -7.43 0.89 5.81
N GLY A 33 -6.21 0.52 6.17
CA GLY A 33 -5.91 -0.85 6.62
C GLY A 33 -6.73 -1.25 7.84
N LEU A 34 -6.88 -0.35 8.81
CA LEU A 34 -7.73 -0.56 9.99
C LEU A 34 -9.20 -0.75 9.59
N ALA A 35 -9.74 0.13 8.73
CA ALA A 35 -11.12 0.02 8.27
C ALA A 35 -11.38 -1.32 7.55
N TYR A 36 -10.48 -1.73 6.65
CA TYR A 36 -10.59 -3.00 5.93
C TYR A 36 -10.55 -4.19 6.88
N PHE A 37 -9.62 -4.17 7.84
CA PHE A 37 -9.49 -5.22 8.83
C PHE A 37 -10.74 -5.35 9.70
N ILE A 38 -11.29 -4.23 10.18
CA ILE A 38 -12.55 -4.23 10.94
C ILE A 38 -13.66 -4.84 10.10
N VAL A 39 -13.87 -4.37 8.86
CA VAL A 39 -14.92 -4.89 7.97
C VAL A 39 -14.76 -6.39 7.73
N LEU A 40 -13.54 -6.86 7.46
CA LEU A 40 -13.27 -8.28 7.22
C LEU A 40 -13.53 -9.10 8.48
N VAL A 41 -12.89 -8.77 9.61
CA VAL A 41 -12.99 -9.56 10.83
C VAL A 41 -14.42 -9.57 11.35
N THR A 42 -15.07 -8.40 11.46
CA THR A 42 -16.46 -8.33 11.94
C THR A 42 -17.43 -8.98 10.97
N GLY A 43 -17.28 -8.75 9.67
CA GLY A 43 -18.13 -9.33 8.64
C GLY A 43 -18.06 -10.86 8.62
N PHE A 44 -16.85 -11.43 8.67
CA PHE A 44 -16.69 -12.88 8.71
C PHE A 44 -17.10 -13.48 10.06
N SER A 45 -16.75 -12.86 11.18
CA SER A 45 -17.17 -13.35 12.50
C SER A 45 -18.69 -13.37 12.63
N LEU A 46 -19.38 -12.27 12.30
CA LEU A 46 -20.85 -12.22 12.35
C LEU A 46 -21.48 -13.11 11.28
N GLY A 47 -20.98 -13.07 10.05
CA GLY A 47 -21.52 -13.84 8.93
C GLY A 47 -21.45 -15.35 9.13
N LEU A 48 -20.33 -15.85 9.66
CA LEU A 48 -20.15 -17.27 9.93
C LEU A 48 -20.92 -17.70 11.19
N SER A 49 -20.90 -16.92 12.27
CA SER A 49 -21.62 -17.27 13.50
C SER A 49 -23.14 -17.27 13.33
N LEU A 50 -23.70 -16.35 12.54
CA LEU A 50 -25.16 -16.24 12.33
C LEU A 50 -25.67 -17.09 11.16
N ILE A 51 -24.85 -17.96 10.58
CA ILE A 51 -25.27 -18.77 9.42
C ILE A 51 -26.42 -19.73 9.78
N ILE A 52 -26.47 -20.18 11.03
CA ILE A 52 -27.49 -21.09 11.57
C ILE A 52 -28.91 -20.49 11.45
N ILE A 53 -29.02 -19.16 11.62
CA ILE A 53 -30.29 -18.43 11.60
C ILE A 53 -30.57 -17.75 10.25
N TRP A 54 -29.89 -18.15 9.18
CA TRP A 54 -29.93 -17.54 7.83
C TRP A 54 -29.46 -16.07 7.74
N VAL A 55 -29.50 -15.30 8.83
CA VAL A 55 -29.00 -13.92 8.89
C VAL A 55 -27.53 -13.83 8.49
N GLY A 56 -26.72 -14.82 8.86
CA GLY A 56 -25.31 -14.88 8.48
C GLY A 56 -25.10 -14.94 6.96
N LEU A 57 -25.98 -15.61 6.23
CA LEU A 57 -25.94 -15.67 4.77
C LEU A 57 -26.19 -14.29 4.15
N LEU A 58 -27.13 -13.51 4.71
CA LEU A 58 -27.41 -12.14 4.28
C LEU A 58 -26.20 -11.23 4.52
N ILE A 59 -25.56 -11.34 5.69
CA ILE A 59 -24.36 -10.57 6.04
C ILE A 59 -23.21 -10.89 5.06
N LEU A 60 -22.95 -12.18 4.81
CA LEU A 60 -21.93 -12.62 3.86
C LEU A 60 -22.23 -12.15 2.43
N ALA A 61 -23.51 -12.19 2.02
CA ALA A 61 -23.93 -11.72 0.71
C ALA A 61 -23.65 -10.22 0.47
N VAL A 62 -23.68 -9.40 1.52
CA VAL A 62 -23.27 -7.98 1.48
C VAL A 62 -21.75 -7.81 1.60
N LEU A 63 -21.10 -8.63 2.43
CA LEU A 63 -19.66 -8.55 2.66
C LEU A 63 -18.85 -8.83 1.39
N PHE A 64 -19.23 -9.82 0.58
CA PHE A 64 -18.49 -10.18 -0.62
C PHE A 64 -18.38 -9.07 -1.68
N PRO A 65 -19.48 -8.41 -2.13
CA PRO A 65 -19.37 -7.29 -3.04
C PRO A 65 -18.63 -6.10 -2.40
N LEU A 66 -18.76 -5.90 -1.08
CA LEU A 66 -18.00 -4.88 -0.36
C LEU A 66 -16.49 -5.15 -0.43
N ILE A 67 -16.05 -6.40 -0.24
CA ILE A 67 -14.63 -6.79 -0.38
C ILE A 67 -14.11 -6.43 -1.78
N TRP A 68 -14.86 -6.77 -2.83
CA TRP A 68 -14.48 -6.42 -4.21
C TRP A 68 -14.37 -4.91 -4.43
N PHE A 69 -15.33 -4.16 -3.89
CA PHE A 69 -15.27 -2.70 -3.91
C PHE A 69 -14.01 -2.18 -3.21
N LEU A 70 -13.66 -2.70 -2.02
CA LEU A 70 -12.46 -2.29 -1.29
C LEU A 70 -11.17 -2.61 -2.04
N ILE A 71 -11.08 -3.77 -2.70
CA ILE A 71 -9.90 -4.13 -3.51
C ILE A 71 -9.79 -3.20 -4.73
N ALA A 72 -10.91 -2.90 -5.41
CA ALA A 72 -10.94 -1.97 -6.53
C ALA A 72 -10.57 -0.52 -6.11
N PHE A 73 -11.05 -0.10 -4.94
CA PHE A 73 -10.69 1.19 -4.35
C PHE A 73 -9.18 1.25 -4.08
N GLU A 74 -8.61 0.22 -3.46
CA GLU A 74 -7.17 0.16 -3.20
C GLU A 74 -6.34 0.20 -4.49
N ARG A 75 -6.74 -0.57 -5.51
CA ARG A 75 -6.10 -0.54 -6.83
C ARG A 75 -6.07 0.89 -7.38
N THR A 76 -7.17 1.62 -7.25
CA THR A 76 -7.27 3.01 -7.70
C THR A 76 -6.32 3.93 -6.93
N GLN A 77 -6.21 3.76 -5.61
CA GLN A 77 -5.25 4.51 -4.79
C GLN A 77 -3.80 4.21 -5.21
N ALA A 78 -3.45 2.96 -5.42
CA ALA A 78 -2.10 2.56 -5.86
C ALA A 78 -1.77 3.09 -7.28
N ILE A 79 -2.75 3.13 -8.19
CA ILE A 79 -2.56 3.71 -9.52
C ILE A 79 -2.41 5.23 -9.44
N TYR A 80 -3.25 5.93 -8.69
CA TYR A 80 -3.24 7.40 -8.68
C TYR A 80 -2.10 7.99 -7.83
N LEU A 81 -1.89 7.44 -6.63
CA LEU A 81 -0.91 7.98 -5.67
C LEU A 81 0.50 7.45 -5.95
N LEU A 82 0.65 6.16 -6.24
CA LEU A 82 1.96 5.55 -6.47
C LEU A 82 2.34 5.52 -7.96
N GLY A 83 1.37 5.69 -8.86
CA GLY A 83 1.54 5.59 -10.31
C GLY A 83 1.97 4.22 -10.79
N GLU A 84 1.63 3.18 -10.04
CA GLU A 84 1.85 1.80 -10.47
C GLU A 84 0.76 1.41 -11.48
N LYS A 85 1.15 0.74 -12.57
CA LYS A 85 0.18 0.19 -13.53
C LYS A 85 -0.27 -1.18 -13.05
N ILE A 86 -1.39 -1.24 -12.35
CA ILE A 86 -2.00 -2.50 -11.91
C ILE A 86 -3.03 -2.94 -12.95
N PRO A 87 -2.91 -4.13 -13.57
CA PRO A 87 -3.92 -4.67 -14.48
C PRO A 87 -5.33 -4.71 -13.86
N PRO A 88 -6.41 -4.62 -14.64
CA PRO A 88 -7.76 -4.81 -14.11
C PRO A 88 -7.90 -6.22 -13.52
N MET A 89 -8.63 -6.35 -12.42
CA MET A 89 -9.10 -7.66 -11.98
C MET A 89 -10.31 -8.01 -12.85
N GLU A 90 -10.18 -9.02 -13.69
CA GLU A 90 -11.30 -9.50 -14.50
C GLU A 90 -12.00 -10.64 -13.76
N LEU A 91 -13.27 -10.41 -13.39
CA LEU A 91 -14.18 -11.53 -13.24
C LEU A 91 -14.45 -12.06 -14.64
N SER A 92 -14.26 -13.36 -14.85
CA SER A 92 -14.80 -14.06 -16.02
C SER A 92 -16.29 -13.72 -16.13
N SER A 93 -16.63 -12.78 -17.01
CA SER A 93 -17.99 -12.34 -17.26
C SER A 93 -18.62 -13.30 -18.27
N ASN A 94 -18.81 -14.54 -17.86
CA ASN A 94 -19.68 -15.46 -18.59
C ASN A 94 -21.08 -15.34 -17.98
N GLY A 95 -22.00 -14.79 -18.77
CA GLY A 95 -23.29 -14.21 -18.38
C GLY A 95 -24.27 -15.10 -17.61
N GLU A 96 -25.36 -14.46 -17.15
CA GLU A 96 -26.57 -15.04 -16.56
C GLU A 96 -26.38 -16.32 -15.72
N LYS A 97 -25.48 -16.27 -14.73
CA LYS A 97 -25.33 -17.34 -13.74
C LYS A 97 -26.06 -16.95 -12.45
N GLY A 98 -26.93 -17.85 -11.97
CA GLY A 98 -27.70 -17.67 -10.73
C GLY A 98 -26.80 -17.41 -9.52
N LEU A 99 -27.33 -16.75 -8.48
CA LEU A 99 -26.60 -16.32 -7.27
C LEU A 99 -25.72 -17.43 -6.65
N ILE A 100 -26.19 -18.68 -6.71
CA ILE A 100 -25.49 -19.86 -6.17
C ILE A 100 -24.23 -20.22 -6.99
N ILE A 101 -24.29 -20.13 -8.32
CA ILE A 101 -23.15 -20.40 -9.20
C ILE A 101 -22.10 -19.30 -9.02
N ARG A 102 -22.56 -18.06 -8.85
CA ARG A 102 -21.69 -16.90 -8.59
C ARG A 102 -20.99 -17.00 -7.23
N MET A 103 -21.69 -17.46 -6.18
CA MET A 103 -21.08 -17.77 -4.88
C MET A 103 -20.04 -18.90 -4.99
N LYS A 104 -20.32 -19.96 -5.74
CA LYS A 104 -19.39 -21.09 -5.92
C LYS A 104 -18.13 -20.70 -6.69
N GLU A 105 -18.27 -19.92 -7.77
CA GLU A 105 -17.14 -19.35 -8.52
C GLU A 105 -16.31 -18.41 -7.63
N PHE A 106 -16.95 -17.63 -6.76
CA PHE A 106 -16.28 -16.74 -5.83
C PHE A 106 -15.36 -17.48 -4.83
N PHE A 107 -15.86 -18.56 -4.22
CA PHE A 107 -15.09 -19.40 -3.31
C PHE A 107 -13.94 -20.14 -4.00
N THR A 108 -14.08 -20.42 -5.30
CA THR A 108 -13.08 -21.17 -6.09
C THR A 108 -12.06 -20.25 -6.76
N ASN A 109 -12.35 -18.94 -6.87
CA ASN A 109 -11.49 -17.99 -7.57
C ASN A 109 -10.26 -17.59 -6.71
N PRO A 110 -9.03 -17.91 -7.13
CA PRO A 110 -7.81 -17.55 -6.39
C PRO A 110 -7.60 -16.03 -6.27
N VAL A 111 -8.18 -15.21 -7.16
CA VAL A 111 -8.09 -13.74 -7.11
C VAL A 111 -8.78 -13.18 -5.87
N THR A 112 -9.94 -13.72 -5.52
CA THR A 112 -10.67 -13.34 -4.31
C THR A 112 -9.83 -13.56 -3.05
N TRP A 113 -9.22 -14.74 -2.92
CA TRP A 113 -8.43 -15.11 -1.74
C TRP A 113 -7.17 -14.25 -1.62
N LYS A 114 -6.52 -13.93 -2.75
CA LYS A 114 -5.39 -12.98 -2.77
C LYS A 114 -5.81 -11.57 -2.36
N GLY A 115 -6.95 -11.10 -2.86
CA GLY A 115 -7.50 -9.79 -2.48
C GLY A 115 -7.86 -9.72 -0.99
N LEU A 116 -8.43 -10.79 -0.44
CA LEU A 116 -8.75 -10.91 0.98
C LEU A 116 -7.50 -10.89 1.85
N LEU A 117 -6.49 -11.68 1.47
CA LEU A 117 -5.19 -11.69 2.11
C LEU A 117 -4.53 -10.31 2.04
N PHE A 118 -4.59 -9.64 0.89
CA PHE A 118 -4.07 -8.29 0.72
C PHE A 118 -4.74 -7.31 1.69
N LEU A 119 -6.08 -7.28 1.74
CA LEU A 119 -6.82 -6.37 2.62
C LEU A 119 -6.54 -6.65 4.10
N PHE A 120 -6.37 -7.92 4.47
CA PHE A 120 -5.98 -8.31 5.82
C PHE A 120 -4.55 -7.85 6.15
N LEU A 121 -3.58 -8.06 5.24
CA LEU A 121 -2.19 -7.60 5.38
C LEU A 121 -2.07 -6.07 5.35
N LYS A 122 -3.04 -5.35 4.76
CA LYS A 122 -3.02 -3.90 4.70
C LYS A 122 -2.99 -3.26 6.10
N PHE A 123 -3.59 -3.90 7.10
CA PHE A 123 -3.56 -3.40 8.47
C PHE A 123 -2.17 -3.41 9.11
N PRO A 124 -1.45 -4.55 9.23
CA PRO A 124 -0.09 -4.55 9.79
C PRO A 124 0.88 -3.69 8.96
N LEU A 125 0.71 -3.66 7.64
CA LEU A 125 1.45 -2.73 6.77
C LEU A 125 1.13 -1.27 7.11
N GLY A 126 -0.14 -0.94 7.31
CA GLY A 126 -0.59 0.38 7.74
C GLY A 126 0.04 0.79 9.08
N ILE A 127 0.08 -0.10 10.07
CA ILE A 127 0.77 0.14 11.35
C ILE A 127 2.25 0.45 11.11
N PHE A 128 2.94 -0.37 10.31
CA PHE A 128 4.35 -0.13 9.99
C PHE A 128 4.56 1.24 9.34
N ALA A 129 3.74 1.60 8.35
CA ALA A 129 3.80 2.89 7.68
C ALA A 129 3.54 4.06 8.64
N PHE A 130 2.56 3.92 9.54
CA PHE A 130 2.25 4.92 10.54
C PHE A 130 3.40 5.12 11.51
N VAL A 131 3.93 4.05 12.10
CA VAL A 131 5.09 4.11 13.01
C VAL A 131 6.28 4.76 12.32
N LEU A 132 6.55 4.38 11.07
CA LEU A 132 7.65 4.93 10.27
C LEU A 132 7.47 6.43 10.02
N ILE A 133 6.26 6.88 9.66
CA ILE A 133 5.95 8.31 9.48
C ILE A 133 6.06 9.07 10.80
N THR A 134 5.38 8.61 11.85
CA THR A 134 5.32 9.34 13.12
C THR A 134 6.70 9.41 13.77
N THR A 135 7.48 8.32 13.75
CA THR A 135 8.83 8.30 14.29
C THR A 135 9.77 9.16 13.46
N GLY A 136 9.73 9.03 12.12
CA GLY A 136 10.56 9.82 11.23
C GLY A 136 10.30 11.32 11.37
N LEU A 137 9.03 11.74 11.40
CA LEU A 137 8.65 13.13 11.60
C LEU A 137 8.96 13.62 13.01
N ALA A 138 8.71 12.83 14.05
CA ALA A 138 9.04 13.21 15.43
C ALA A 138 10.54 13.46 15.61
N LEU A 139 11.40 12.58 15.05
CA LEU A 139 12.85 12.76 15.06
C LEU A 139 13.28 13.97 14.23
N GLY A 140 12.85 14.05 12.98
CA GLY A 140 13.25 15.14 12.08
C GLY A 140 12.83 16.52 12.60
N LEU A 141 11.55 16.67 12.97
CA LEU A 141 11.02 17.92 13.49
C LEU A 141 11.56 18.21 14.90
N GLY A 142 11.70 17.21 15.77
CA GLY A 142 12.27 17.39 17.10
C GLY A 142 13.70 17.94 17.06
N LEU A 143 14.52 17.42 16.15
CA LEU A 143 15.88 17.93 15.92
C LEU A 143 15.85 19.35 15.34
N ILE A 144 15.05 19.60 14.31
CA ILE A 144 14.93 20.93 13.67
C ILE A 144 14.47 21.99 14.68
N PHE A 145 13.49 21.67 15.51
CA PHE A 145 12.95 22.57 16.53
C PHE A 145 13.74 22.54 17.85
N ALA A 146 14.89 21.87 17.93
CA ALA A 146 15.72 21.84 19.13
C ALA A 146 16.03 23.23 19.71
N PRO A 147 16.38 24.28 18.94
CA PRO A 147 16.63 25.62 19.45
C PRO A 147 15.40 26.27 20.12
N VAL A 148 14.20 25.83 19.75
CA VAL A 148 12.94 26.31 20.32
C VAL A 148 12.55 25.50 21.55
N ILE A 149 12.82 24.19 21.56
CA ILE A 149 12.37 23.26 22.60
C ILE A 149 13.31 23.23 23.80
N TYR A 150 14.63 23.34 23.60
CA TYR A 150 15.63 23.19 24.68
C TYR A 150 15.46 24.15 25.88
N PRO A 151 14.89 25.37 25.77
CA PRO A 151 14.65 26.22 26.94
C PRO A 151 13.49 25.73 27.82
N PHE A 152 12.58 24.92 27.26
CA PHE A 152 11.35 24.47 27.92
C PHE A 152 11.43 23.03 28.44
N GLY A 153 12.50 22.30 28.12
CA GLY A 153 12.67 20.93 28.55
C GLY A 153 14.06 20.40 28.26
N THR A 154 14.41 19.30 28.93
CA THR A 154 15.70 18.64 28.78
C THR A 154 15.70 17.78 27.52
N ILE A 155 16.60 18.08 26.58
CA ILE A 155 16.85 17.22 25.42
C ILE A 155 18.04 16.33 25.75
N ASP A 156 17.74 15.10 26.15
CA ASP A 156 18.72 14.09 26.56
C ASP A 156 18.78 12.95 25.55
N PHE A 157 19.95 12.76 24.94
CA PHE A 157 20.23 11.62 24.06
C PHE A 157 20.78 10.39 24.80
N GLY A 158 20.82 10.42 26.13
CA GLY A 158 21.34 9.40 27.04
C GLY A 158 22.85 9.51 27.28
N PHE A 159 23.61 9.92 26.27
CA PHE A 159 25.07 10.14 26.35
C PHE A 159 25.47 11.62 26.25
N TRP A 160 24.54 12.50 25.87
CA TRP A 160 24.78 13.92 25.70
C TRP A 160 23.48 14.70 25.89
N ILE A 161 23.58 15.79 26.66
CA ILE A 161 22.45 16.67 26.97
C ILE A 161 22.74 18.03 26.34
N ILE A 162 21.74 18.57 25.63
CA ILE A 162 21.83 19.90 25.02
C ILE A 162 21.60 20.95 26.11
N ASN A 163 22.63 21.72 26.44
CA ASN A 163 22.54 22.77 27.48
C ASN A 163 22.81 24.17 26.96
N SER A 164 23.29 24.30 25.73
CA SER A 164 23.62 25.59 25.12
C SER A 164 22.88 25.82 23.80
N PHE A 165 22.66 27.10 23.50
CA PHE A 165 22.04 27.52 22.25
C PHE A 165 22.84 27.07 21.01
N SER A 166 24.18 27.10 21.10
CA SER A 166 25.08 26.64 20.04
C SER A 166 24.94 25.14 19.76
N GLU A 167 24.80 24.32 20.79
CA GLU A 167 24.55 22.88 20.64
C GLU A 167 23.18 22.63 20.00
N ALA A 168 22.15 23.36 20.43
CA ALA A 168 20.80 23.24 19.87
C ALA A 168 20.76 23.59 18.38
N ILE A 169 21.50 24.63 17.95
CA ILE A 169 21.67 24.97 16.53
C ILE A 169 22.38 23.84 15.78
N GLY A 170 23.45 23.28 16.34
CA GLY A 170 24.15 22.15 15.72
C GLY A 170 23.22 20.97 15.48
N VAL A 171 22.39 20.64 16.46
CA VAL A 171 21.37 19.58 16.37
C VAL A 171 20.28 19.91 15.35
N SER A 172 19.86 21.17 15.26
CA SER A 172 18.90 21.65 14.24
C SER A 172 19.43 21.47 12.82
N ILE A 173 20.71 21.80 12.58
CA ILE A 173 21.36 21.59 11.28
C ILE A 173 21.40 20.10 10.95
N VAL A 174 21.73 19.23 11.91
CA VAL A 174 21.69 17.77 11.72
C VAL A 174 20.28 17.31 11.37
N GLY A 175 19.25 17.80 12.07
CA GLY A 175 17.85 17.52 11.76
C GLY A 175 17.45 17.92 10.34
N LEU A 176 17.86 19.13 9.92
CA LEU A 176 17.61 19.65 8.58
C LEU A 176 18.26 18.78 7.50
N LEU A 177 19.49 18.32 7.75
CA LEU A 177 20.20 17.40 6.86
C LEU A 177 19.62 15.99 6.88
N MET A 178 19.02 15.54 7.99
CA MET A 178 18.42 14.22 8.14
C MET A 178 17.05 14.10 7.45
N LEU A 179 16.31 15.21 7.36
CA LEU A 179 14.96 15.26 6.80
C LEU A 179 14.85 14.71 5.36
N PRO A 180 15.71 15.08 4.38
CA PRO A 180 15.70 14.43 3.06
C PRO A 180 15.88 12.90 3.15
N GLY A 181 16.74 12.41 4.05
CA GLY A 181 16.94 10.98 4.31
C GLY A 181 15.68 10.28 4.80
N ILE A 182 14.92 10.92 5.70
CA ILE A 182 13.61 10.43 6.16
C ILE A 182 12.64 10.31 4.96
N PHE A 183 12.58 11.31 4.07
CA PHE A 183 11.75 11.23 2.86
C PHE A 183 12.19 10.14 1.88
N HIS A 184 13.49 9.83 1.78
CA HIS A 184 13.97 8.67 1.01
C HIS A 184 13.47 7.36 1.60
N ILE A 185 13.48 7.21 2.92
CA ILE A 185 12.92 6.04 3.61
C ILE A 185 11.42 5.91 3.33
N PHE A 186 10.68 7.02 3.38
CA PHE A 186 9.23 7.03 3.09
C PHE A 186 8.96 6.62 1.64
N ASN A 187 9.71 7.18 0.69
CA ASN A 187 9.60 6.79 -0.71
C ASN A 187 9.92 5.31 -0.92
N PHE A 188 10.96 4.80 -0.27
CA PHE A 188 11.31 3.38 -0.33
C PHE A 188 10.17 2.50 0.20
N ALA A 189 9.62 2.82 1.38
CA ALA A 189 8.48 2.10 1.94
C ALA A 189 7.25 2.13 1.02
N ALA A 190 6.94 3.29 0.41
CA ALA A 190 5.86 3.41 -0.55
C ALA A 190 6.06 2.50 -1.78
N THR A 191 7.29 2.40 -2.31
CA THR A 191 7.57 1.48 -3.42
C THR A 191 7.38 0.01 -3.04
N LEU A 192 7.71 -0.38 -1.81
CA LEU A 192 7.47 -1.75 -1.33
C LEU A 192 5.97 -2.05 -1.29
N PHE A 193 5.15 -1.10 -0.83
CA PHE A 193 3.70 -1.26 -0.77
C PHE A 193 3.08 -1.32 -2.16
N GLY A 194 3.59 -0.52 -3.11
CA GLY A 194 3.19 -0.59 -4.52
C GLY A 194 3.50 -1.95 -5.14
N LYS A 195 4.71 -2.49 -4.92
CA LYS A 195 5.10 -3.83 -5.38
C LYS A 195 4.23 -4.91 -4.78
N LEU A 196 3.95 -4.86 -3.48
CA LEU A 196 3.09 -5.83 -2.81
C LEU A 196 1.66 -5.78 -3.36
N SER A 197 1.12 -4.59 -3.61
CA SER A 197 -0.18 -4.40 -4.25
C SER A 197 -0.19 -4.99 -5.66
N LYS A 198 0.88 -4.79 -6.44
CA LYS A 198 1.01 -5.37 -7.79
C LYS A 198 1.06 -6.90 -7.76
N ILE A 199 1.82 -7.50 -6.84
CA ILE A 199 1.98 -8.96 -6.74
C ILE A 199 0.67 -9.63 -6.30
N LEU A 200 -0.03 -9.03 -5.33
CA LEU A 200 -1.22 -9.64 -4.74
C LEU A 200 -2.50 -9.32 -5.53
N LEU A 201 -2.59 -8.15 -6.16
CA LEU A 201 -3.75 -7.73 -6.94
C LEU A 201 -3.59 -7.94 -8.44
N GLY A 202 -2.37 -8.17 -8.92
CA GLY A 202 -2.10 -8.46 -10.33
C GLY A 202 -2.50 -9.89 -10.71
N GLN A 203 -3.27 -10.01 -11.78
CA GLN A 203 -3.64 -11.29 -12.38
C GLN A 203 -2.58 -11.69 -13.42
N LYS A 204 -1.98 -12.88 -13.29
CA LYS A 204 -0.96 -13.40 -14.22
C LYS A 204 -1.48 -13.55 -15.66
N ASP A 205 -2.79 -13.80 -15.80
CA ASP A 205 -3.43 -14.14 -17.06
C ASP A 205 -3.54 -12.93 -18.01
N PHE A 206 -3.56 -11.71 -17.47
CA PHE A 206 -3.54 -10.48 -18.26
C PHE A 206 -2.15 -10.21 -18.87
N GLU A 207 -1.07 -10.51 -18.14
CA GLU A 207 0.30 -10.40 -18.68
C GLU A 207 0.53 -11.38 -19.84
N LEU A 208 -0.06 -12.58 -19.78
CA LEU A 208 0.02 -13.59 -20.85
C LEU A 208 -0.77 -13.20 -22.11
N SER A 209 -1.93 -12.56 -21.98
CA SER A 209 -2.79 -12.16 -23.11
C SER A 209 -2.39 -10.84 -23.79
N THR A 210 -1.63 -9.99 -23.09
CA THR A 210 -1.15 -8.70 -23.61
C THR A 210 0.32 -8.67 -23.98
N ASN A 211 1.10 -9.70 -23.62
CA ASN A 211 2.48 -9.83 -24.07
C ASN A 211 2.53 -10.21 -25.57
N PRO A 212 3.02 -9.31 -26.46
CA PRO A 212 3.00 -9.56 -27.91
C PRO A 212 3.76 -10.83 -28.30
N ALA A 213 4.85 -11.17 -27.59
CA ALA A 213 5.65 -12.36 -27.86
C ALA A 213 4.94 -13.69 -27.52
N ILE A 214 3.97 -13.66 -26.60
CA ILE A 214 3.18 -14.84 -26.21
C ILE A 214 1.91 -14.93 -27.07
N LYS A 215 1.37 -13.78 -27.47
CA LYS A 215 0.18 -13.68 -28.31
C LYS A 215 0.40 -14.22 -29.73
N GLU A 216 1.57 -13.96 -30.34
CA GLU A 216 1.94 -14.56 -31.64
C GLU A 216 2.05 -16.09 -31.55
N ASN A 217 2.73 -16.61 -30.53
CA ASN A 217 2.98 -18.04 -30.39
C ASN A 217 1.68 -18.86 -30.16
N ASN A 218 0.69 -18.28 -29.47
CA ASN A 218 -0.64 -18.89 -29.33
C ASN A 218 -1.45 -18.86 -30.64
N ASN A 219 -1.40 -17.77 -31.40
CA ASN A 219 -2.09 -17.68 -32.69
C ASN A 219 -1.51 -18.66 -33.72
N ASP A 220 -0.20 -18.84 -33.72
CA ASP A 220 0.48 -19.78 -34.62
C ASP A 220 0.09 -21.23 -34.31
N GLN A 221 -0.02 -21.59 -33.03
CA GLN A 221 -0.47 -22.93 -32.62
C GLN A 221 -1.94 -23.21 -32.96
N GLU A 222 -2.83 -22.23 -32.78
CA GLU A 222 -4.26 -22.36 -33.11
C GLU A 222 -4.47 -22.48 -34.64
N SER A 223 -3.64 -21.81 -35.44
CA SER A 223 -3.67 -21.92 -36.91
C SER A 223 -3.24 -23.30 -37.44
N ILE A 224 -2.34 -23.98 -36.74
CA ILE A 224 -1.83 -25.31 -37.11
C ILE A 224 -2.86 -26.39 -36.78
N ASP A 225 -3.59 -26.25 -35.67
CA ASP A 225 -4.59 -27.23 -35.22
C ASP A 225 -5.87 -27.22 -36.07
N VAL A 226 -6.25 -26.07 -36.64
CA VAL A 226 -7.41 -25.95 -37.56
C VAL A 226 -7.11 -26.52 -38.96
N SER A 227 -5.84 -26.83 -39.26
CA SER A 227 -5.40 -27.33 -40.57
C SER A 227 -5.27 -28.86 -40.67
N LYS A 228 -5.58 -29.60 -39.61
CA LYS A 228 -5.58 -31.08 -39.55
C LYS A 228 -6.98 -31.66 -39.46
#